data_AF-A0A2E5U7I7-F1
#
_entry.id   AF-A0A2E5U7I7-F1
#
_cell.length_a   1.000
_cell.length_b   1.000
_cell.length_c   1.000
_cell.angle_alpha   90.00
_cell.angle_beta   90.00
_cell.angle_gamma   90.00
#
_symmetry.space_group_name_H-M   'P 1'
#
loop_
_entity.id
_entity.type
_entity.pdbx_description
1 polymer ?
#
loop_
_entity_poly.entity_id
_entity_poly.type
_entity_poly.pdbx_seq_one_letter_code
_entity_poly.pdbx_strand_id
1 'polypeptide(L)'
;MIDILTIILSVSVSIADTISNLFRIPGQLMREILLSIDLHIAKSLFIIYFLSITYWVYKLPKSEVILNDKNSGKDINLRPFAISAMVLIVIIYLVF
;
A
#
# COMPACT_ATOMS: atom_id res chain seq x y z
N MET A 1 -44.66 -8.47 -4.58
CA MET A 1 -43.46 -7.60 -4.69
C MET A 1 -42.55 -7.74 -3.47
N ILE A 2 -43.10 -7.74 -2.25
CA ILE A 2 -42.35 -7.97 -0.99
C ILE A 2 -41.69 -9.36 -0.95
N ASP A 3 -42.36 -10.42 -1.40
CA ASP A 3 -41.81 -11.79 -1.32
C ASP A 3 -40.58 -12.01 -2.21
N ILE A 4 -40.57 -11.42 -3.41
CA ILE A 4 -39.43 -11.53 -4.35
C ILE A 4 -38.21 -10.78 -3.79
N LEU A 5 -38.43 -9.61 -3.16
CA LEU A 5 -37.38 -8.85 -2.50
C LEU A 5 -36.77 -9.64 -1.32
N THR A 6 -37.62 -10.29 -0.51
CA THR A 6 -37.20 -11.12 0.62
C THR A 6 -36.41 -12.36 0.17
N ILE A 7 -36.79 -12.98 -0.95
CA ILE A 7 -36.04 -14.11 -1.54
C ILE A 7 -34.68 -13.65 -2.07
N ILE A 8 -34.61 -12.51 -2.76
CA ILE A 8 -33.34 -11.98 -3.27
C ILE A 8 -32.40 -11.63 -2.12
N LEU A 9 -32.93 -11.00 -1.06
CA LEU A 9 -32.16 -10.68 0.15
C LEU A 9 -31.67 -11.94 0.87
N SER A 10 -32.51 -12.96 1.05
CA SER A 10 -32.12 -14.19 1.75
C SER A 10 -31.07 -14.99 0.97
N VAL A 11 -31.18 -15.06 -0.36
CA VAL A 11 -30.17 -15.68 -1.22
C VAL A 11 -28.86 -14.88 -1.17
N SER A 12 -28.92 -13.55 -1.19
CA SER A 12 -27.73 -12.70 -1.10
C SER A 12 -27.01 -12.84 0.24
N VAL A 13 -27.75 -12.91 1.35
CA VAL A 13 -27.20 -13.15 2.69
C VAL A 13 -26.55 -14.52 2.76
N SER A 14 -27.21 -15.57 2.25
CA SER A 14 -26.66 -16.94 2.22
C SER A 14 -25.36 -17.04 1.41
N ILE A 15 -25.29 -16.36 0.27
CA ILE A 15 -24.07 -16.28 -0.55
C ILE A 15 -22.97 -15.52 0.20
N ALA A 16 -23.29 -14.38 0.83
CA ALA A 16 -22.34 -13.61 1.61
C ALA A 16 -21.79 -14.41 2.80
N ASP A 17 -22.64 -15.16 3.50
CA ASP A 17 -22.24 -16.03 4.60
C ASP A 17 -21.35 -17.19 4.13
N THR A 18 -21.65 -17.76 2.97
CA THR A 18 -20.85 -18.83 2.35
C THR A 18 -19.46 -18.32 1.97
N ILE A 19 -19.39 -17.15 1.32
CA ILE A 19 -18.13 -16.49 0.96
C ILE A 19 -17.35 -16.14 2.23
N SER A 20 -18.00 -15.54 3.22
CA SER A 20 -17.39 -15.17 4.50
C SER A 20 -16.80 -16.39 5.22
N ASN A 21 -17.54 -17.50 5.29
CA ASN A 21 -17.06 -18.74 5.90
C ASN A 21 -15.90 -19.39 5.11
N LEU A 22 -15.94 -19.33 3.78
CA LEU A 22 -14.86 -19.82 2.93
C LEU A 22 -13.57 -19.03 3.15
N PHE A 23 -13.67 -17.70 3.24
CA PHE A 23 -12.52 -16.82 3.49
C PHE A 23 -12.14 -16.70 4.96
N ARG A 24 -12.94 -17.23 5.89
CA ARG A 24 -12.66 -17.16 7.33
C ARG A 24 -11.35 -17.85 7.69
N ILE A 25 -11.11 -19.05 7.14
CA ILE A 25 -9.91 -19.84 7.40
C ILE A 25 -8.65 -19.16 6.83
N PRO A 26 -8.57 -18.80 5.53
CA PRO A 26 -7.40 -18.12 5.00
C PRO A 26 -7.21 -16.72 5.60
N GLY A 27 -8.30 -16.01 5.91
CA GLY A 27 -8.24 -14.71 6.60
C GLY A 27 -7.67 -14.82 8.01
N GLN A 28 -8.10 -15.83 8.77
CA GLN A 28 -7.56 -16.11 10.10
C GLN A 28 -6.07 -16.49 10.04
N LEU A 29 -5.68 -17.31 9.06
CA LEU A 29 -4.29 -17.72 8.86
C LEU A 29 -3.40 -16.51 8.51
N MET A 30 -3.86 -15.63 7.61
CA MET A 30 -3.16 -14.37 7.30
C MET A 30 -3.03 -13.47 8.52
N ARG A 31 -4.08 -13.36 9.34
CA ARG A 31 -4.05 -12.59 10.58
C ARG A 31 -3.05 -13.15 11.57
N GLU A 32 -3.03 -14.46 11.77
CA GLU A 32 -2.09 -15.12 12.69
C GLU A 32 -0.64 -14.95 12.21
N ILE A 33 -0.38 -15.05 10.91
CA ILE A 33 0.93 -14.72 10.33
C ILE A 33 1.28 -13.25 10.62
N LEU A 34 0.37 -12.30 10.36
CA LEU A 34 0.64 -10.88 10.58
C LEU A 34 0.94 -10.57 12.05
N LEU A 35 0.20 -11.19 12.97
CA LEU A 35 0.39 -11.04 14.41
C LEU A 35 1.64 -11.76 14.93
N SER A 36 2.12 -12.78 14.21
CA SER A 36 3.37 -13.48 14.54
C SER A 36 4.62 -12.66 14.18
N ILE A 37 4.47 -11.68 13.29
CA ILE A 37 5.58 -10.79 12.90
C ILE A 37 5.72 -9.72 13.98
N ASP A 38 6.91 -9.68 14.59
CA ASP A 38 7.25 -8.62 15.51
C ASP A 38 7.17 -7.25 14.81
N LEU A 39 6.43 -6.32 15.43
CA LEU A 39 6.16 -5.01 14.85
C LEU A 39 7.46 -4.19 14.66
N HIS A 40 8.45 -4.36 15.54
CA HIS A 40 9.75 -3.69 15.38
C HIS A 40 10.50 -4.25 14.19
N ILE A 41 10.45 -5.56 13.95
CA ILE A 41 11.06 -6.18 12.76
C ILE A 41 10.38 -5.68 11.49
N ALA A 42 9.04 -5.66 11.46
CA ALA A 42 8.28 -5.16 10.31
C ALA A 42 8.63 -3.68 10.01
N LYS A 43 8.59 -2.82 11.04
CA LYS A 43 8.94 -1.40 10.96
C LYS A 43 10.37 -1.20 10.44
N SER A 44 11.33 -1.98 10.95
CA SER A 44 12.72 -1.94 10.51
C SER A 44 12.88 -2.34 9.03
N LEU A 45 12.17 -3.37 8.58
CA LEU A 45 12.17 -3.79 7.17
C LEU A 45 11.62 -2.68 6.26
N PHE A 46 10.54 -2.01 6.66
CA PHE A 46 9.99 -0.88 5.91
C PHE A 46 10.98 0.28 5.82
N ILE A 47 11.66 0.61 6.91
CA ILE A 47 12.70 1.66 6.91
C ILE A 47 13.82 1.31 5.92
N ILE A 48 14.36 0.09 5.99
CA ILE A 48 15.43 -0.36 5.07
C ILE A 48 14.96 -0.31 3.61
N TYR A 49 13.73 -0.71 3.35
CA TYR A 49 13.12 -0.65 2.03
C TYR A 49 13.06 0.79 1.50
N PHE A 50 12.54 1.74 2.28
CA PHE A 50 12.46 3.14 1.86
C PHE A 50 13.84 3.80 1.71
N LEU A 51 14.81 3.45 2.55
CA LEU A 51 16.20 3.89 2.39
C LEU A 51 16.81 3.36 1.09
N SER A 52 16.54 2.10 0.75
CA SER A 52 17.01 1.47 -0.48
C SER A 52 16.40 2.15 -1.71
N ILE A 53 15.10 2.47 -1.69
CA ILE A 53 14.44 3.25 -2.74
C ILE A 53 15.03 4.64 -2.84
N THR A 54 15.26 5.31 -1.71
CA THR A 54 15.86 6.65 -1.70
C THR A 54 17.23 6.65 -2.38
N TYR A 55 18.06 5.65 -2.07
CA TYR A 55 19.35 5.46 -2.72
C TYR A 55 19.22 5.18 -4.21
N TRP A 56 18.26 4.35 -4.60
CA TRP A 56 17.99 4.05 -6.00
C TRP A 56 17.56 5.29 -6.77
N VAL A 57 16.59 6.06 -6.26
CA VAL A 57 16.12 7.33 -6.83
C VAL A 57 17.25 8.36 -6.94
N TYR A 58 18.12 8.42 -5.93
CA TYR A 58 19.30 9.28 -5.97
C TYR A 58 20.23 8.94 -7.16
N LYS A 59 20.37 7.65 -7.46
CA LYS A 59 21.20 7.12 -8.56
C LYS A 59 20.55 7.14 -9.94
N LEU A 60 19.24 7.40 -10.05
CA LEU A 60 18.58 7.42 -11.35
C LEU A 60 19.22 8.46 -12.29
N PRO A 61 19.28 8.20 -13.62
CA PRO A 61 19.76 9.16 -14.58
C PRO A 61 18.83 10.37 -14.68
N LYS A 62 19.36 11.52 -15.10
CA LYS A 62 18.58 12.76 -15.20
C LYS A 62 17.36 12.64 -16.11
N SER A 63 17.45 11.82 -17.17
CA SER A 63 16.37 11.56 -18.13
C SER A 63 15.11 10.95 -17.51
N GLU A 64 15.24 10.20 -16.42
CA GLU A 64 14.11 9.51 -15.77
C GLU A 64 13.47 10.34 -14.66
N VAL A 65 14.15 11.38 -14.18
CA VAL A 65 13.69 12.24 -13.09
C VAL A 65 13.29 13.63 -13.57
N ILE A 66 13.51 13.96 -14.83
CA ILE A 66 13.10 15.23 -15.42
C ILE A 66 11.75 15.04 -16.09
N LEU A 67 10.74 15.76 -15.61
CA LEU A 67 9.47 15.87 -16.28
C LEU A 67 9.55 17.05 -17.26
N ASN A 68 9.38 16.77 -18.54
CA ASN A 68 9.24 17.78 -19.58
C ASN A 68 7.78 18.24 -19.62
N ASP A 69 7.49 19.38 -19.00
CA ASP A 69 6.16 19.97 -19.09
C ASP A 69 5.99 20.67 -20.45
N LYS A 70 5.20 20.05 -21.33
CA LYS A 70 4.89 20.55 -22.68
C LYS A 70 4.19 21.92 -22.65
N ASN A 71 3.55 22.30 -21.55
CA ASN A 71 2.83 23.57 -21.43
C ASN A 71 3.68 24.69 -20.83
N SER A 72 4.63 24.37 -19.93
CA SER A 72 5.46 25.38 -19.27
C SER A 72 6.84 25.57 -19.92
N GLY A 73 7.29 24.63 -20.77
CA GLY A 73 8.63 24.66 -21.37
C GLY A 73 9.77 24.53 -20.36
N LYS A 74 9.46 24.13 -19.12
CA LYS A 74 10.42 23.97 -18.03
C LYS A 74 10.60 22.49 -17.69
N ASP A 75 11.86 22.10 -17.59
CA ASP A 75 12.28 20.82 -17.05
C ASP A 75 12.15 20.84 -15.53
N ILE A 76 11.22 20.05 -15.00
CA ILE A 76 11.05 19.91 -13.55
C ILE A 76 11.82 18.68 -13.09
N ASN A 77 12.81 18.86 -12.21
CA ASN A 77 13.51 17.75 -11.58
C ASN A 77 12.67 17.21 -10.41
N LEU A 78 12.13 16.00 -10.57
CA LEU A 78 11.31 15.30 -9.57
C LEU A 78 12.14 14.65 -8.46
N ARG A 79 13.45 14.43 -8.68
CA ARG A 79 14.34 13.78 -7.72
C ARG A 79 14.30 14.37 -6.31
N PRO A 80 14.45 15.69 -6.09
CA PRO A 80 14.42 16.26 -4.74
C PRO A 80 13.06 16.05 -4.05
N PHE A 81 11.96 16.09 -4.79
CA PHE A 81 10.63 15.87 -4.23
C PHE A 81 10.42 14.41 -3.83
N ALA A 82 10.84 13.47 -4.68
CA ALA A 82 10.78 12.05 -4.38
C ALA A 82 11.65 11.68 -3.18
N ILE A 83 12.90 12.16 -3.12
CA ILE A 83 13.80 11.93 -1.97
C ILE A 83 13.20 12.53 -0.70
N SER A 84 12.70 13.76 -0.74
CA SER A 84 12.06 14.41 0.41
C SER A 84 10.87 13.61 0.94
N ALA A 85 9.99 13.13 0.05
CA ALA A 85 8.87 12.29 0.43
C ALA A 85 9.31 10.98 1.09
N MET A 86 10.33 10.30 0.55
CA MET A 86 10.83 9.06 1.13
C MET A 86 11.47 9.28 2.50
N VAL A 87 12.22 10.37 2.68
CA VAL A 87 12.80 10.74 3.98
C VAL A 87 11.70 11.03 5.01
N LEU A 88 10.63 11.74 4.62
CA LEU A 88 9.49 11.99 5.50
C LEU A 88 8.81 10.70 5.93
N ILE A 89 8.62 9.75 5.00
CA ILE A 89 8.06 8.43 5.30
C ILE A 89 8.95 7.69 6.32
N VAL A 90 10.28 7.69 6.14
CA VAL A 90 11.22 7.08 7.09
C VAL A 90 11.09 7.72 8.48
N ILE A 91 10.97 9.05 8.57
CA ILE A 91 10.79 9.75 9.85
C ILE A 91 9.50 9.31 10.54
N ILE A 92 8.39 9.20 9.79
CA ILE A 92 7.11 8.70 10.33
C ILE A 92 7.30 7.30 10.92
N TYR A 93 7.94 6.39 10.17
CA TYR A 93 8.28 5.05 10.64
C TYR A 93 9.38 5.01 11.70
N LEU A 94 10.01 6.10 12.11
CA LEU A 94 10.88 6.10 13.29
C LEU A 94 10.11 6.52 14.54
N VAL A 95 9.21 7.50 14.39
CA VAL A 95 8.45 8.10 15.51
C VAL A 95 7.23 7.28 15.90
N PHE A 96 6.44 6.82 14.92
CA PHE A 96 5.20 6.06 15.12
C PHE A 96 5.45 4.58 14.85
#